data_AF-A0A0Q8GER8-F1
#
_entry.id   AF-A0A0Q8GER8-F1
#
_cell.length_a   1.000
_cell.length_b   1.000
_cell.length_c   1.000
_cell.angle_alpha   90.00
_cell.angle_beta   90.00
_cell.angle_gamma   90.00
#
_symmetry.space_group_name_H-M   'P 1'
#
loop_
_entity.id
_entity.type
_entity.pdbx_description
1 polymer ?
#
loop_
_entity_poly.entity_id
_entity_poly.type
_entity_poly.pdbx_seq_one_letter_code
_entity_poly.pdbx_strand_id
1 'polypeptide(L)'
;MPGRLRADGGFTLIEVVVALAIIGLVAAVAVPALARRLDAAYRAADLAQVVGSARLLPVRAAAMGAELKLDASGLIRPMADGQPPMDLPPGWTLVPQDPPPRLGRAGSCTEGSLLLTAPTPVRTWRLHFGALSCELQVTELGGGS
;
A
#
# COMPACT_ATOMS: atom_id res chain seq x y z
N MET A 1 -3.48 -40.96 61.15
CA MET A 1 -2.42 -40.01 60.77
C MET A 1 -3.00 -39.01 59.77
N PRO A 2 -3.19 -37.72 60.10
CA PRO A 2 -3.65 -36.74 59.13
C PRO A 2 -2.44 -36.07 58.46
N GLY A 3 -2.29 -36.25 57.15
CA GLY A 3 -1.34 -35.52 56.33
C GLY A 3 -1.80 -34.07 56.16
N ARG A 4 -0.98 -33.12 56.61
CA ARG A 4 -1.16 -31.69 56.31
C ARG A 4 -0.70 -31.44 54.87
N LEU A 5 -1.62 -31.13 53.97
CA LEU A 5 -1.29 -30.46 52.72
C LEU A 5 -0.87 -29.02 53.08
N ARG A 6 0.43 -28.72 52.97
CA ARG A 6 0.93 -27.34 53.02
C ARG A 6 0.38 -26.62 51.78
N ALA A 7 -0.27 -25.47 51.99
CA ALA A 7 -0.53 -24.54 50.91
C ALA A 7 0.80 -23.88 50.53
N ASP A 8 1.49 -24.46 49.56
CA ASP A 8 2.69 -23.88 48.97
C ASP A 8 2.30 -22.73 48.02
N GLY A 9 2.88 -21.54 48.24
CA GLY A 9 3.03 -20.48 47.23
C GLY A 9 1.98 -19.36 47.23
N GLY A 10 2.13 -18.38 48.13
CA GLY A 10 1.51 -17.05 47.95
C GLY A 10 2.45 -16.15 47.14
N PHE A 11 1.95 -15.56 46.05
CA PHE A 11 2.68 -14.57 45.24
C PHE A 11 3.11 -13.40 46.13
N THR A 12 4.40 -13.12 46.18
CA THR A 12 4.91 -11.98 46.94
C THR A 12 4.71 -10.68 46.17
N LEU A 13 4.55 -9.56 46.87
CA LEU A 13 4.43 -8.24 46.23
C LEU A 13 5.67 -7.92 45.38
N ILE A 14 6.85 -8.35 45.84
CA ILE A 14 8.11 -8.18 45.10
C ILE A 14 8.15 -9.03 43.82
N GLU A 15 7.59 -10.23 43.83
CA GLU A 15 7.53 -11.10 42.65
C GLU A 15 6.65 -10.50 41.55
N VAL A 16 5.52 -9.91 41.92
CA VAL A 16 4.66 -9.18 40.96
C VAL A 16 5.39 -7.95 40.41
N VAL A 17 6.08 -7.18 41.25
CA VAL A 17 6.85 -6.00 40.79
C VAL A 17 7.96 -6.39 39.83
N VAL A 18 8.71 -7.45 40.12
CA VAL A 18 9.78 -7.95 39.25
C VAL A 18 9.20 -8.48 37.93
N ALA A 19 8.11 -9.24 37.96
CA ALA A 19 7.45 -9.72 36.75
C ALA A 19 6.99 -8.56 35.86
N LEU A 20 6.36 -7.53 36.45
CA LEU A 20 5.94 -6.33 35.72
C LEU A 20 7.14 -5.55 35.15
N ALA A 21 8.25 -5.47 35.90
CA ALA A 21 9.47 -4.81 35.42
C ALA A 21 10.06 -5.55 34.19
N ILE A 22 10.07 -6.88 34.21
CA ILE A 22 10.54 -7.70 33.08
C ILE A 22 9.61 -7.53 31.87
N ILE A 23 8.27 -7.60 32.08
CA ILE A 23 7.30 -7.39 31.00
C ILE A 23 7.45 -5.99 30.40
N GLY A 24 7.62 -4.97 31.23
CA GLY A 24 7.85 -3.59 30.79
C GLY A 24 9.12 -3.46 29.92
N LEU A 25 10.22 -4.10 30.33
CA LEU A 25 11.46 -4.13 29.57
C LEU A 25 11.28 -4.79 28.20
N VAL A 26 10.60 -5.94 28.15
CA VAL A 26 10.32 -6.65 26.89
C VAL A 26 9.41 -5.83 25.98
N ALA A 27 8.34 -5.25 26.53
CA ALA A 27 7.38 -4.44 25.79
C ALA A 27 8.06 -3.21 25.16
N ALA A 28 9.00 -2.57 25.86
CA ALA A 28 9.74 -1.42 25.36
C ALA A 28 10.51 -1.70 24.05
N VAL A 29 10.95 -2.95 23.82
CA VAL A 29 11.66 -3.35 22.61
C VAL A 29 10.72 -3.96 21.57
N ALA A 30 9.79 -4.82 22.02
CA ALA A 30 8.91 -5.57 21.13
C ALA A 30 7.85 -4.70 20.45
N VAL A 31 7.25 -3.75 21.18
CA VAL A 31 6.15 -2.93 20.66
C VAL A 31 6.59 -2.04 19.49
N PRO A 32 7.70 -1.27 19.58
CA PRO A 32 8.17 -0.47 18.45
C PRO A 32 8.56 -1.31 17.24
N ALA A 33 9.13 -2.50 17.47
CA ALA A 33 9.51 -3.41 16.39
C ALA A 33 8.29 -3.94 15.63
N LEU A 34 7.21 -4.27 16.36
CA LEU A 34 5.95 -4.69 15.76
C LEU A 34 5.28 -3.55 14.99
N ALA A 35 5.22 -2.34 15.57
CA ALA A 35 4.64 -1.17 14.90
C ALA A 35 5.29 -0.93 13.52
N ARG A 36 6.63 -0.91 13.46
CA ARG A 36 7.37 -0.74 12.19
C ARG A 36 7.05 -1.81 11.15
N ARG A 37 6.79 -3.06 11.57
CA ARG A 37 6.42 -4.15 10.66
C ARG A 37 5.01 -4.00 10.12
N LEU A 38 4.06 -3.60 10.97
CA LEU A 38 2.69 -3.31 10.55
C LEU A 38 2.66 -2.14 9.58
N ASP A 39 3.39 -1.06 9.87
CA ASP A 39 3.49 0.09 8.97
C ASP A 39 4.09 -0.29 7.60
N ALA A 40 5.07 -1.19 7.58
CA ALA A 40 5.62 -1.71 6.33
C ALA A 40 4.60 -2.57 5.56
N ALA A 41 3.82 -3.40 6.27
CA ALA A 41 2.80 -4.24 5.67
C ALA A 41 1.65 -3.42 5.08
N TYR A 42 1.15 -2.41 5.80
CA TYR A 42 0.11 -1.50 5.30
C TYR A 42 0.57 -0.76 4.05
N ARG A 43 1.80 -0.24 4.03
CA ARG A 43 2.36 0.43 2.83
C ARG A 43 2.51 -0.51 1.64
N ALA A 44 2.88 -1.76 1.87
CA ALA A 44 2.96 -2.76 0.80
C ALA A 44 1.58 -3.10 0.25
N ALA A 45 0.55 -3.17 1.12
CA ALA A 45 -0.83 -3.38 0.71
C ALA A 45 -1.39 -2.19 -0.09
N ASP A 46 -1.13 -0.96 0.35
CA ASP A 46 -1.49 0.28 -0.36
C ASP A 46 -0.90 0.32 -1.77
N LEU A 47 0.40 0.02 -1.90
CA LEU A 47 1.06 -0.07 -3.20
C LEU A 47 0.43 -1.17 -4.08
N ALA A 48 0.18 -2.34 -3.50
CA ALA A 48 -0.41 -3.46 -4.23
C ALA A 48 -1.84 -3.15 -4.71
N GLN A 49 -2.62 -2.40 -3.94
CA GLN A 49 -3.94 -1.92 -4.34
C GLN A 49 -3.85 -0.98 -5.55
N VAL A 50 -2.98 0.04 -5.49
CA VAL A 50 -2.81 0.98 -6.61
C VAL A 50 -2.34 0.24 -7.86
N VAL A 51 -1.30 -0.59 -7.74
CA VAL A 51 -0.75 -1.37 -8.86
C VAL A 51 -1.79 -2.35 -9.40
N GLY A 52 -2.58 -2.99 -8.55
CA GLY A 52 -3.68 -3.86 -8.94
C GLY A 52 -4.74 -3.11 -9.75
N SER A 53 -5.16 -1.93 -9.27
CA SER A 53 -6.13 -1.08 -9.99
C SER A 53 -5.59 -0.62 -11.35
N ALA A 54 -4.32 -0.22 -11.43
CA ALA A 54 -3.66 0.18 -12.67
C ALA A 54 -3.57 -0.97 -13.69
N ARG A 55 -3.30 -2.20 -13.23
CA ARG A 55 -3.28 -3.40 -14.09
C ARG A 55 -4.64 -3.76 -14.67
N LEU A 56 -5.71 -3.54 -13.91
CA LEU A 56 -7.08 -3.84 -14.34
C LEU A 56 -7.69 -2.73 -15.20
N LEU A 57 -7.12 -1.53 -15.17
CA LEU A 57 -7.66 -0.35 -15.85
C LEU A 57 -7.89 -0.53 -17.37
N PRO A 58 -6.99 -1.13 -18.16
CA PRO A 58 -7.22 -1.35 -19.58
C PRO A 58 -8.43 -2.26 -19.85
N VAL A 59 -8.58 -3.32 -19.05
CA VAL A 59 -9.72 -4.26 -19.15
C VAL A 59 -11.02 -3.55 -18.77
N ARG A 60 -11.00 -2.75 -17.70
CA ARG A 60 -12.16 -1.96 -17.26
C ARG A 60 -12.57 -0.94 -18.31
N ALA A 61 -11.60 -0.18 -18.87
CA ALA A 61 -11.84 0.78 -19.95
C ALA A 61 -12.44 0.12 -21.19
N ALA A 62 -11.92 -1.05 -21.59
CA ALA A 62 -12.43 -1.83 -22.72
C ALA A 62 -13.87 -2.32 -22.51
N ALA A 63 -14.18 -2.84 -21.31
CA ALA A 63 -15.51 -3.31 -20.95
C ALA A 63 -16.57 -2.18 -21.05
N MET A 64 -16.17 -0.94 -20.82
CA MET A 64 -17.04 0.25 -20.95
C MET A 64 -16.98 0.90 -22.33
N GLY A 65 -16.15 0.40 -23.26
CA GLY A 65 -15.87 1.06 -24.52
C GLY A 65 -15.39 2.51 -24.35
N ALA A 66 -14.63 2.78 -23.29
CA ALA A 66 -14.11 4.10 -22.96
C ALA A 66 -12.71 4.28 -23.56
N GLU A 67 -12.43 5.49 -24.07
CA GLU A 67 -11.08 5.91 -24.40
C GLU A 67 -10.57 6.81 -23.28
N LEU A 68 -9.48 6.43 -22.65
CA LEU A 68 -8.93 7.13 -21.49
C LEU A 68 -7.51 7.58 -21.78
N LYS A 69 -7.30 8.90 -21.78
CA LYS A 69 -5.98 9.49 -21.76
C LYS A 69 -5.56 9.66 -20.29
N LEU A 70 -4.47 9.04 -19.88
CA LEU A 70 -3.97 9.09 -18.50
C LEU A 70 -3.13 10.37 -18.31
N ASP A 71 -3.74 11.52 -18.60
CA ASP A 71 -3.22 12.84 -18.28
C ASP A 71 -3.93 13.41 -17.04
N ALA A 72 -3.56 14.64 -16.65
CA ALA A 72 -4.00 15.21 -15.37
C ALA A 72 -5.54 15.34 -15.31
N SER A 73 -6.19 15.62 -16.44
CA SER A 73 -7.65 15.71 -16.50
C SER A 73 -8.32 14.34 -16.58
N GLY A 74 -7.75 13.40 -17.36
CA GLY A 74 -8.29 12.05 -17.48
C GLY A 74 -8.22 11.24 -16.18
N LEU A 75 -7.21 11.46 -15.35
CA LEU A 75 -7.06 10.80 -14.04
C LEU A 75 -8.10 11.25 -13.00
N ILE A 76 -8.63 12.47 -13.12
CA ILE A 76 -9.62 13.03 -12.19
C ILE A 76 -11.04 12.74 -12.67
N ARG A 77 -11.23 12.53 -13.98
CA ARG A 77 -12.56 12.30 -14.54
C ARG A 77 -13.05 10.89 -14.16
N PRO A 78 -14.21 10.77 -13.47
CA PRO A 78 -14.82 9.48 -13.22
C PRO A 78 -15.11 8.76 -14.54
N MET A 79 -15.01 7.44 -14.51
CA MET A 79 -15.37 6.62 -15.66
C MET A 79 -16.89 6.43 -15.73
N ALA A 80 -17.38 5.71 -16.75
CA ALA A 80 -18.82 5.51 -16.96
C ALA A 80 -19.52 4.76 -15.81
N ASP A 81 -18.76 4.02 -15.01
CA ASP A 81 -19.22 3.35 -13.78
C ASP A 81 -19.20 4.25 -12.53
N GLY A 82 -18.85 5.53 -12.69
CA GLY A 82 -18.82 6.52 -11.62
C GLY A 82 -17.61 6.40 -10.67
N GLN A 83 -16.72 5.42 -10.83
CA GLN A 83 -15.51 5.31 -10.02
C GLN A 83 -14.31 5.94 -10.74
N PRO A 84 -13.28 6.40 -10.00
CA PRO A 84 -12.09 6.96 -10.61
C PRO A 84 -11.32 5.89 -11.42
N PRO A 85 -10.45 6.31 -12.35
CA PRO A 85 -9.59 5.40 -13.09
C PRO A 85 -8.66 4.59 -12.20
N MET A 86 -8.09 5.20 -11.16
CA MET A 86 -7.25 4.52 -10.18
C MET A 86 -7.72 4.85 -8.78
N ASP A 87 -7.70 3.83 -7.93
CA ASP A 87 -8.04 3.96 -6.53
C ASP A 87 -6.76 4.28 -5.75
N LEU A 88 -6.69 5.49 -5.21
CA LEU A 88 -5.51 6.03 -4.53
C LEU A 88 -5.78 6.09 -3.03
N PRO A 89 -4.91 5.48 -2.20
CA PRO A 89 -4.97 5.68 -0.76
C PRO A 89 -4.76 7.17 -0.40
N PRO A 90 -5.23 7.60 0.77
CA PRO A 90 -5.16 9.00 1.16
C PRO A 90 -3.73 9.53 1.16
N GLY A 91 -3.54 10.71 0.55
CA GLY A 91 -2.24 11.39 0.46
C GLY A 91 -1.32 10.88 -0.66
N TRP A 92 -1.70 9.84 -1.40
CA TRP A 92 -0.96 9.43 -2.59
C TRP A 92 -1.28 10.35 -3.77
N THR A 93 -0.28 10.60 -4.61
CA THR A 93 -0.41 11.46 -5.78
C THR A 93 0.04 10.74 -7.03
N LEU A 94 -0.65 11.01 -8.14
CA LEU A 94 -0.30 10.52 -9.46
C LEU A 94 -0.04 11.70 -10.39
N VAL A 95 1.14 11.73 -10.97
CA VAL A 95 1.55 12.76 -11.92
C VAL A 95 1.83 12.09 -13.27
N PRO A 96 1.09 12.46 -14.33
CA PRO A 96 1.39 12.01 -15.68
C PRO A 96 2.79 12.43 -16.12
N GLN A 97 3.49 11.53 -16.80
CA GLN A 97 4.73 11.86 -17.51
C GLN A 97 4.45 12.01 -19.00
N ASP A 98 5.32 12.74 -19.70
CA ASP A 98 5.25 12.90 -21.15
C ASP A 98 6.09 11.82 -21.84
N PRO A 99 5.53 10.96 -22.72
CA PRO A 99 4.14 10.94 -23.19
C PRO A 99 3.16 10.30 -22.19
N PRO A 100 1.94 10.85 -22.05
CA PRO A 100 0.93 10.24 -21.18
C PRO A 100 0.37 8.98 -21.83
N PRO A 101 0.23 7.88 -21.07
CA PRO A 101 -0.30 6.64 -21.62
C PRO A 101 -1.78 6.82 -22.00
N ARG A 102 -2.21 6.18 -23.10
CA ARG A 102 -3.60 6.20 -23.58
C ARG A 102 -4.13 4.79 -23.63
N LEU A 103 -5.36 4.61 -23.17
CA LEU A 103 -6.12 3.37 -23.22
C LEU A 103 -7.19 3.50 -24.29
N GLY A 104 -7.11 2.65 -25.30
CA GLY A 104 -8.09 2.57 -26.37
C GLY A 104 -9.32 1.76 -25.96
N ARG A 105 -10.42 1.97 -26.68
CA ARG A 105 -11.73 1.31 -26.45
C ARG A 105 -11.69 -0.22 -26.56
N ALA A 106 -10.68 -0.75 -27.24
CA ALA A 106 -10.45 -2.19 -27.42
C ALA A 106 -9.51 -2.80 -26.35
N GLY A 107 -9.09 -2.02 -25.36
CA GLY A 107 -8.12 -2.45 -24.34
C GLY A 107 -6.66 -2.38 -24.82
N SER A 108 -6.38 -1.64 -25.89
CA SER A 108 -5.02 -1.35 -26.33
C SER A 108 -4.40 -0.20 -25.54
N CYS A 109 -3.08 -0.21 -25.37
CA CYS A 109 -2.35 0.88 -24.72
C CYS A 109 -1.39 1.58 -25.68
N THR A 110 -1.19 2.88 -25.51
CA THR A 110 0.03 3.55 -25.98
C THR A 110 1.07 3.54 -24.88
N GLU A 111 2.34 3.53 -25.28
CA GLU A 111 3.42 3.71 -24.32
C GLU A 111 3.26 5.03 -23.57
N GLY A 112 3.64 5.01 -22.29
CA GLY A 112 3.63 6.17 -21.44
C GLY A 112 3.95 5.81 -20.01
N SER A 113 4.14 6.82 -19.16
CA SER A 113 4.37 6.56 -17.75
C SER A 113 3.65 7.52 -16.84
N LEU A 114 3.43 7.08 -15.60
CA LEU A 114 2.88 7.87 -14.51
C LEU A 114 3.86 7.80 -13.34
N LEU A 115 4.03 8.90 -12.61
CA LEU A 115 4.71 8.91 -11.33
C LEU A 115 3.70 8.78 -10.21
N LEU A 116 3.86 7.75 -9.40
CA LEU A 116 3.12 7.52 -8.18
C LEU A 116 3.98 7.94 -6.99
N THR A 117 3.50 8.84 -6.14
CA THR A 117 4.24 9.29 -4.96
C THR A 117 3.44 9.01 -3.69
N ALA A 118 4.03 8.23 -2.76
CA ALA A 118 3.50 8.01 -1.42
C ALA A 118 3.92 9.16 -0.48
N PRO A 119 3.08 9.51 0.51
CA PRO A 119 3.32 10.66 1.38
C PRO A 119 4.39 10.43 2.46
N THR A 120 4.46 9.25 3.09
CA THR A 120 5.34 9.02 4.25
C THR A 120 5.84 7.56 4.39
N PRO A 121 7.17 7.31 4.38
CA PRO A 121 8.21 8.20 3.85
C PRO A 121 7.94 8.50 2.37
N VAL A 122 8.38 9.67 1.90
CA VAL A 122 8.21 10.03 0.48
C VAL A 122 8.96 9.02 -0.38
N ARG A 123 8.19 8.27 -1.17
CA ARG A 123 8.70 7.30 -2.13
C ARG A 123 7.97 7.46 -3.44
N THR A 124 8.72 7.38 -4.52
CA THR A 124 8.20 7.57 -5.86
C THR A 124 8.42 6.32 -6.68
N TRP A 125 7.36 5.87 -7.36
CA TRP A 125 7.40 4.79 -8.33
C TRP A 125 7.02 5.31 -9.71
N ARG A 126 7.67 4.80 -10.73
CA ARG A 126 7.27 4.94 -12.12
C ARG A 126 6.41 3.75 -12.51
N LEU A 127 5.21 4.04 -12.96
CA LEU A 127 4.28 3.10 -13.59
C LEU A 127 4.43 3.28 -15.10
N HIS A 128 5.10 2.36 -15.77
CA HIS A 128 5.26 2.39 -17.23
C HIS A 128 4.30 1.40 -17.87
N PHE A 129 3.51 1.88 -18.83
CA PHE A 129 2.59 1.08 -19.62
C PHE A 129 3.23 0.78 -20.97
N GLY A 130 3.35 -0.51 -21.31
CA GLY A 130 3.82 -0.94 -22.62
C GLY A 130 2.78 -0.70 -23.71
N ALA A 131 3.26 -0.35 -24.91
CA ALA A 131 2.40 -0.22 -26.08
C ALA A 131 1.75 -1.55 -26.46
N LEU A 132 0.51 -1.51 -26.93
CA LEU A 132 -0.33 -2.62 -27.39
C LEU A 132 -0.70 -3.66 -26.32
N SER A 133 0.25 -4.15 -25.53
CA SER A 133 0.05 -5.20 -24.52
C SER A 133 -0.49 -4.70 -23.18
N CYS A 134 -0.41 -3.38 -22.92
CA CYS A 134 -0.73 -2.80 -21.63
C CYS A 134 0.05 -3.40 -20.44
N GLU A 135 1.21 -3.98 -20.70
CA GLU A 135 2.06 -4.52 -19.63
C GLU A 135 2.47 -3.37 -18.70
N LEU A 136 2.21 -3.53 -17.40
CA LEU A 136 2.56 -2.55 -16.39
C LEU A 136 3.88 -2.90 -15.72
N GLN A 137 4.90 -2.10 -15.97
CA GLN A 137 6.19 -2.16 -15.28
C GLN A 137 6.21 -1.14 -14.15
N VAL A 138 6.56 -1.59 -12.94
CA VAL A 138 6.66 -0.74 -11.75
C VAL A 138 8.11 -0.62 -11.35
N THR A 139 8.66 0.59 -11.37
CA THR A 139 10.06 0.85 -11.01
C THR A 139 10.10 1.86 -9.87
N GLU A 140 10.71 1.51 -8.74
CA GLU A 140 10.97 2.48 -7.67
C GLU A 140 12.08 3.44 -8.13
N LEU A 141 11.84 4.74 -8.06
CA LEU A 141 12.77 5.78 -8.52
C LEU A 141 13.69 6.31 -7.39
N GLY A 142 13.57 5.76 -6.19
CA GLY A 142 14.22 6.28 -4.99
C GLY A 142 13.48 7.51 -4.44
N GLY A 143 13.34 7.58 -3.12
CA GLY A 143 12.81 8.77 -2.45
C GLY A 143 13.89 9.85 -2.44
N GLY A 144 13.59 11.04 -2.98
CA GLY A 144 14.42 12.22 -2.74
C GLY A 144 14.55 12.44 -1.24
N SER A 145 15.79 12.45 -0.76
CA SER A 145 16.18 12.75 0.63
C SER A 145 15.68 14.10 1.08
#